data_AF-A0A8T1XGH6-F1
#
_entry.id   AF-A0A8T1XGH6-F1
#
_cell.length_a   1.000
_cell.length_b   1.000
_cell.length_c   1.000
_cell.angle_alpha   90.00
_cell.angle_beta   90.00
_cell.angle_gamma   90.00
#
_symmetry.space_group_name_H-M   'P 1'
#
loop_
_entity.id
_entity.type
_entity.pdbx_description
1 polymer ?
#
loop_
_entity_poly.entity_id
_entity_poly.type
_entity_poly.pdbx_seq_one_letter_code
_entity_poly.pdbx_strand_id
1 'polypeptide(L)'
;MKDLRELYSEVEVKVADPVVSFCETVVESSSMKCFAETPNKKNKITMIAEPLDRGLAEDIENGVVSIDWNRKQLGDFFRTKYDWDLLAARSIWAFGPDKQGPNILLDDTLPTEVDRNLMMAVKDSIVQGFQWGAREGPLCDEPIRNVKFKIVDARIAPEPLMEPVYYVEIQTPIDCVTAIYTVLSRRRGHVTSDVPQPGTPAYIVKAFLPVIESFGFETDLRYHTQGQAFCLSVFDHWAIVPGDPLDKAIQLRPLEPAPIQHLAREFMVKTRRRKGMSEDVSGNKFFDEAMMVELAQQTGDLHLQMI
;
A
#
# COMPACT_ATOMS: atom_id res chain seq x y z
N MET A 1 -36.21 -1.58 24.56
CA MET A 1 -35.80 -2.60 25.57
C MET A 1 -36.91 -3.57 25.94
N LYS A 2 -38.17 -3.13 26.05
CA LYS A 2 -39.31 -4.03 26.30
C LYS A 2 -39.44 -5.10 25.21
N ASP A 3 -39.46 -4.69 23.95
CA ASP A 3 -39.60 -5.62 22.82
C ASP A 3 -38.46 -6.65 22.73
N LEU A 4 -37.23 -6.24 23.04
CA LEU A 4 -36.09 -7.15 23.07
C LEU A 4 -36.24 -8.22 24.17
N ARG A 5 -36.80 -7.86 25.34
CA ARG A 5 -36.95 -8.75 26.51
C ARG A 5 -38.23 -9.61 26.51
N GLU A 6 -39.25 -9.20 25.77
CA GLU A 6 -40.58 -9.84 25.82
C GLU A 6 -41.01 -10.42 24.47
N LEU A 7 -40.65 -9.77 23.35
CA LEU A 7 -41.12 -10.14 22.02
C LEU A 7 -40.09 -10.97 21.25
N TYR A 8 -38.80 -10.62 21.35
CA TYR A 8 -37.74 -11.23 20.55
C TYR A 8 -36.82 -12.18 21.32
N SER A 9 -36.60 -11.94 22.61
CA SER A 9 -35.83 -12.84 23.47
C SER A 9 -36.47 -12.92 24.84
N GLU A 10 -36.81 -14.12 25.30
CA GLU A 10 -37.38 -14.36 26.64
C GLU A 10 -36.27 -14.48 27.70
N VAL A 11 -35.33 -13.52 27.71
CA VAL A 11 -34.15 -13.54 28.59
C VAL A 11 -34.05 -12.24 29.39
N GLU A 12 -33.65 -12.34 30.65
CA GLU A 12 -33.37 -11.18 31.48
C GLU A 12 -32.10 -10.45 31.02
N VAL A 13 -32.27 -9.22 30.53
CA VAL A 13 -31.16 -8.37 30.06
C VAL A 13 -30.83 -7.32 31.11
N LYS A 14 -29.60 -7.37 31.68
CA LYS A 14 -29.06 -6.29 32.52
C LYS A 14 -28.65 -5.11 31.64
N VAL A 15 -29.05 -3.89 32.02
CA VAL A 15 -28.84 -2.68 31.23
C VAL A 15 -27.93 -1.75 32.03
N ALA A 16 -26.90 -1.24 31.39
CA ALA A 16 -26.00 -0.24 31.96
C ALA A 16 -26.61 1.17 31.85
N ASP A 17 -26.04 2.13 32.57
CA ASP A 17 -26.44 3.52 32.45
C ASP A 17 -26.18 4.04 31.02
N PRO A 18 -27.10 4.83 30.43
CA PRO A 18 -26.96 5.32 29.07
C PRO A 18 -25.76 6.27 28.97
N VAL A 19 -24.86 5.98 28.02
CA VAL A 19 -23.74 6.83 27.64
C VAL A 19 -23.96 7.41 26.24
N VAL A 20 -23.31 8.54 25.96
CA VAL A 20 -23.34 9.19 24.63
C VAL A 20 -22.04 8.91 23.90
N SER A 21 -22.10 8.90 22.57
CA SER A 21 -20.92 8.90 21.71
C SER A 21 -20.36 10.33 21.61
N PHE A 22 -19.06 10.50 21.75
CA PHE A 22 -18.38 11.76 21.46
C PHE A 22 -17.79 11.76 20.04
N CYS A 23 -17.12 12.86 19.72
CA CYS A 23 -16.34 13.03 18.50
C CYS A 23 -15.03 13.71 18.84
N GLU A 24 -13.99 13.44 18.07
CA GLU A 24 -12.65 13.96 18.30
C GLU A 24 -12.36 15.17 17.42
N THR A 25 -11.60 16.16 17.90
CA THR A 25 -11.26 17.34 17.11
C THR A 25 -9.89 17.91 17.49
N VAL A 26 -9.33 18.76 16.64
CA VAL A 26 -8.11 19.53 16.92
C VAL A 26 -8.44 21.01 17.02
N VAL A 27 -7.78 21.69 17.97
CA VAL A 27 -7.98 23.13 18.22
C VAL A 27 -6.87 23.97 17.59
N GLU A 28 -5.66 23.43 17.54
CA GLU A 28 -4.46 24.09 17.02
C GLU A 28 -3.83 23.25 15.90
N SER A 29 -3.12 23.91 14.99
CA SER A 29 -2.31 23.24 13.99
C SER A 29 -1.20 22.42 14.65
N SER A 30 -0.93 21.23 14.11
CA SER A 30 0.20 20.42 14.57
C SER A 30 1.53 21.19 14.48
N SER A 31 2.25 21.26 15.59
CA SER A 31 3.57 21.90 15.67
C SER A 31 4.66 21.09 14.97
N MET A 32 4.46 19.77 14.83
CA MET A 32 5.37 18.86 14.16
C MET A 32 4.70 18.20 12.96
N LYS A 33 5.48 18.05 11.89
CA LYS A 33 5.09 17.23 10.74
C LYS A 33 5.21 15.77 11.13
N CYS A 34 4.09 15.06 11.19
CA CYS A 34 4.06 13.64 11.53
C CYS A 34 4.31 12.82 10.28
N PHE A 35 5.16 11.80 10.37
CA PHE A 35 5.42 10.89 9.25
C PHE A 35 5.09 9.45 9.62
N ALA A 36 4.60 8.70 8.65
CA ALA A 36 4.40 7.26 8.73
C ALA A 36 5.25 6.59 7.65
N GLU A 37 5.99 5.56 8.05
CA GLU A 37 6.79 4.72 7.15
C GLU A 37 6.17 3.33 7.07
N THR A 38 6.09 2.77 5.87
CA THR A 38 5.65 1.38 5.69
C THR A 38 6.70 0.41 6.26
N PRO A 39 6.32 -0.83 6.65
CA PRO A 39 7.26 -1.80 7.24
C PRO A 39 8.48 -2.11 6.37
N ASN A 40 8.36 -1.95 5.05
CA ASN A 40 9.46 -2.09 4.08
C ASN A 40 10.40 -0.87 4.01
N LYS A 41 10.12 0.20 4.76
CA LYS A 41 10.85 1.48 4.79
C LYS A 41 10.95 2.22 3.46
N LYS A 42 10.12 1.86 2.47
CA LYS A 42 10.18 2.47 1.14
C LYS A 42 9.17 3.58 0.93
N ASN A 43 7.98 3.47 1.52
CA ASN A 43 6.97 4.51 1.44
C ASN A 43 6.98 5.31 2.74
N LYS A 44 6.97 6.63 2.62
CA LYS A 44 6.89 7.57 3.72
C LYS A 44 5.86 8.64 3.38
N ILE A 45 4.86 8.82 4.23
CA ILE A 45 3.84 9.87 4.08
C ILE A 45 3.93 10.79 5.27
N THR A 46 3.98 12.10 5.01
CA THR A 46 4.08 13.14 6.03
C THR A 46 2.84 14.02 5.99
N MET A 47 2.15 14.12 7.12
CA MET A 47 0.90 14.88 7.25
C MET A 47 0.94 15.85 8.42
N ILE A 48 0.16 16.92 8.29
CA ILE A 48 -0.20 17.84 9.37
C ILE A 48 -1.72 17.89 9.51
N ALA A 49 -2.18 18.06 10.75
CA ALA A 49 -3.59 18.29 11.05
C ALA A 49 -3.78 19.74 11.49
N GLU A 50 -4.82 20.38 10.98
CA GLU A 50 -5.25 21.73 11.33
C GLU A 50 -6.75 21.72 11.63
N PRO A 51 -7.26 22.61 12.50
CA PRO A 51 -8.69 22.81 12.63
C PRO A 51 -9.30 23.29 11.30
N LEU A 52 -10.53 22.84 11.00
CA LEU A 52 -11.32 23.41 9.91
C LEU A 52 -11.88 24.79 10.27
N ASP A 53 -12.16 25.59 9.25
CA ASP A 53 -12.82 26.89 9.39
C ASP A 53 -14.23 26.73 9.97
N ARG A 54 -14.65 27.73 10.74
CA ARG A 54 -15.94 27.69 11.44
C ARG A 54 -17.10 27.60 10.44
N GLY A 55 -18.01 26.66 10.66
CA GLY A 55 -19.17 26.42 9.81
C GLY A 55 -18.91 25.51 8.60
N LEU A 56 -17.65 25.22 8.26
CA LEU A 56 -17.33 24.38 7.10
C LEU A 56 -17.72 22.91 7.33
N ALA A 57 -17.51 22.38 8.52
CA ALA A 57 -17.94 21.02 8.87
C ALA A 57 -19.46 20.85 8.71
N GLU A 58 -20.24 21.84 9.15
CA GLU A 58 -21.71 21.83 9.05
C GLU A 58 -22.19 21.91 7.60
N ASP A 59 -21.55 22.73 6.77
CA ASP A 59 -21.84 22.80 5.34
C ASP A 59 -21.62 21.46 4.62
N ILE A 60 -20.57 20.72 5.00
CA ILE A 60 -20.27 19.41 4.41
C ILE A 60 -21.32 18.39 4.83
N GLU A 61 -21.67 18.34 6.12
CA GLU A 61 -22.69 17.42 6.64
C GLU A 61 -24.09 17.72 6.08
N ASN A 62 -24.42 18.99 5.87
CA ASN A 62 -25.67 19.41 5.25
C ASN A 62 -25.71 19.17 3.73
N GLY A 63 -24.61 18.70 3.12
CA GLY A 63 -24.53 18.45 1.68
C GLY A 63 -24.51 19.71 0.82
N VAL A 64 -24.14 20.87 1.40
CA VAL A 64 -23.95 22.13 0.66
C VAL A 64 -22.76 22.03 -0.28
N VAL A 65 -21.77 21.21 0.08
CA VAL A 65 -20.61 20.91 -0.74
C VAL A 65 -20.51 19.40 -0.96
N SER A 66 -20.19 18.99 -2.18
CA SER A 66 -19.93 17.60 -2.54
C SER A 66 -18.61 17.47 -3.27
N ILE A 67 -17.91 16.36 -3.01
CA ILE A 67 -16.67 16.00 -3.70
C ILE A 67 -16.90 15.62 -5.16
N ASP A 68 -18.13 15.20 -5.51
CA ASP A 68 -18.49 14.80 -6.88
C ASP A 68 -18.67 16.01 -7.82
N TRP A 69 -18.58 17.24 -7.29
CA TRP A 69 -18.65 18.46 -8.11
C TRP A 69 -17.36 18.69 -8.91
N ASN A 70 -17.49 19.44 -10.02
CA ASN A 70 -16.34 19.87 -10.80
C ASN A 70 -15.37 20.68 -9.92
N ARG A 71 -14.06 20.40 -10.03
CA ARG A 71 -13.00 21.06 -9.24
C ARG A 71 -13.02 22.59 -9.33
N LYS A 72 -13.50 23.15 -10.45
CA LYS A 72 -13.67 24.59 -10.63
C LYS A 72 -14.77 25.15 -9.72
N GLN A 73 -15.94 24.51 -9.72
CA GLN A 73 -17.06 24.90 -8.86
C GLN A 73 -16.71 24.72 -7.39
N LEU A 74 -16.05 23.61 -7.04
CA LEU A 74 -15.54 23.37 -5.70
C LEU A 74 -14.58 24.49 -5.28
N GLY A 75 -13.59 24.80 -6.13
CA GLY A 75 -12.64 25.88 -5.89
C GLY A 75 -13.29 27.25 -5.71
N ASP A 76 -14.29 27.58 -6.53
CA ASP A 76 -15.03 28.84 -6.43
C ASP A 76 -15.85 28.92 -5.13
N PHE A 77 -16.42 27.81 -4.65
CA PHE A 77 -17.14 27.74 -3.37
C PHE A 77 -16.21 28.05 -2.19
N PHE A 78 -15.08 27.34 -2.10
CA PHE A 78 -14.11 27.53 -1.02
C PHE A 78 -13.46 28.92 -1.04
N ARG A 79 -13.18 29.47 -2.22
CA ARG A 79 -12.67 30.84 -2.36
C ARG A 79 -13.69 31.89 -1.91
N THR A 80 -14.96 31.72 -2.29
CA THR A 80 -15.98 32.76 -2.04
C THR A 80 -16.47 32.75 -0.59
N LYS A 81 -16.63 31.57 0.02
CA LYS A 81 -17.22 31.44 1.36
C LYS A 81 -16.19 31.40 2.49
N TYR A 82 -15.01 30.83 2.23
CA TYR A 82 -13.99 30.56 3.25
C TYR A 82 -12.64 31.25 2.98
N ASP A 83 -12.54 32.07 1.92
CA ASP A 83 -11.31 32.78 1.53
C ASP A 83 -10.10 31.85 1.32
N TRP A 84 -10.35 30.65 0.80
CA TRP A 84 -9.27 29.71 0.49
C TRP A 84 -8.57 30.05 -0.82
N ASP A 85 -7.26 29.79 -0.85
CA ASP A 85 -6.48 29.82 -2.07
C ASP A 85 -7.00 28.80 -3.10
N LEU A 86 -7.01 29.21 -4.37
CA LEU A 86 -7.47 28.35 -5.46
C LEU A 86 -6.64 27.07 -5.60
N LEU A 87 -5.35 27.14 -5.25
CA LEU A 87 -4.45 25.98 -5.28
C LEU A 87 -4.89 24.93 -4.24
N ALA A 88 -5.06 25.35 -2.98
CA ALA A 88 -5.48 24.51 -1.88
C ALA A 88 -6.89 23.94 -2.11
N ALA A 89 -7.83 24.77 -2.57
CA ALA A 89 -9.19 24.31 -2.82
C ALA A 89 -9.29 23.27 -3.96
N ARG A 90 -8.35 23.29 -4.93
CA ARG A 90 -8.29 22.30 -6.02
C ARG A 90 -7.55 21.02 -5.65
N SER A 91 -6.76 21.04 -4.59
CA SER A 91 -5.99 19.90 -4.11
C SER A 91 -6.72 19.09 -3.02
N ILE A 92 -8.01 19.37 -2.78
CA ILE A 92 -8.88 18.53 -1.97
C ILE A 92 -9.04 17.17 -2.66
N TRP A 93 -8.74 16.11 -1.91
CA TRP A 93 -8.82 14.74 -2.40
C TRP A 93 -10.12 14.04 -2.01
N ALA A 94 -10.52 14.20 -0.75
CA ALA A 94 -11.70 13.53 -0.21
C ALA A 94 -12.21 14.20 1.06
N PHE A 95 -13.48 13.93 1.36
CA PHE A 95 -14.06 14.12 2.69
C PHE A 95 -14.07 12.79 3.45
N GLY A 96 -14.07 12.86 4.78
CA GLY A 96 -14.07 11.68 5.66
C GLY A 96 -14.78 11.95 6.98
N PRO A 97 -15.29 10.92 7.68
CA PRO A 97 -15.12 9.48 7.42
C PRO A 97 -15.91 8.92 6.23
N ASP A 98 -17.05 9.52 5.87
CA ASP A 98 -17.82 9.16 4.69
C ASP A 98 -17.72 10.26 3.62
N LYS A 99 -18.37 10.08 2.45
CA LYS A 99 -18.36 11.08 1.37
C LYS A 99 -18.86 12.47 1.78
N GLN A 100 -19.67 12.56 2.84
CA GLN A 100 -20.20 13.79 3.43
C GLN A 100 -19.69 13.99 4.87
N GLY A 101 -18.52 13.43 5.19
CA GLY A 101 -17.96 13.53 6.53
C GLY A 101 -17.34 14.91 6.81
N PRO A 102 -17.36 15.37 8.08
CA PRO A 102 -16.94 16.72 8.48
C PRO A 102 -15.41 16.94 8.55
N ASN A 103 -14.63 16.23 7.72
CA ASN A 103 -13.18 16.35 7.63
C ASN A 103 -12.73 16.46 6.19
N ILE A 104 -11.59 17.11 5.96
CA ILE A 104 -11.02 17.32 4.62
C ILE A 104 -9.61 16.74 4.55
N LEU A 105 -9.34 15.97 3.49
CA LEU A 105 -7.99 15.59 3.09
C LEU A 105 -7.52 16.44 1.91
N LEU A 106 -6.37 17.08 2.07
CA LEU A 106 -5.79 18.02 1.12
C LEU A 106 -4.34 17.63 0.80
N ASP A 107 -3.96 17.80 -0.47
CA ASP A 107 -2.59 17.62 -0.94
C ASP A 107 -1.89 18.97 -1.06
N ASP A 108 -0.89 19.20 -0.22
CA ASP A 108 -0.06 20.41 -0.20
C ASP A 108 1.39 20.07 -0.60
N THR A 109 1.59 18.98 -1.33
CA THR A 109 2.91 18.57 -1.80
C THR A 109 3.40 19.44 -2.95
N LEU A 110 4.70 19.74 -2.94
CA LEU A 110 5.35 20.47 -4.02
C LEU A 110 5.65 19.52 -5.20
N PRO A 111 5.28 19.88 -6.44
CA PRO A 111 5.53 19.02 -7.62
C PRO A 111 7.02 18.79 -7.91
N THR A 112 7.91 19.60 -7.34
CA THR A 112 9.36 19.44 -7.44
C THR A 112 9.90 18.37 -6.50
N GLU A 113 9.20 18.09 -5.40
CA GLU A 113 9.63 17.15 -4.36
C GLU A 113 9.00 15.77 -4.56
N VAL A 114 7.76 15.71 -5.07
CA VAL A 114 6.98 14.49 -5.22
C VAL A 114 6.54 14.30 -6.66
N ASP A 115 6.77 13.10 -7.22
CA ASP A 115 6.22 12.73 -8.51
C ASP A 115 4.69 12.57 -8.42
N ARG A 116 3.97 13.43 -9.14
CA ARG A 116 2.50 13.43 -9.19
C ARG A 116 1.93 12.12 -9.71
N ASN A 117 2.61 11.42 -10.62
CA ASN A 117 2.09 10.17 -11.17
C ASN A 117 2.07 9.08 -10.10
N LEU A 118 3.14 8.97 -9.32
CA LEU A 118 3.22 8.04 -8.20
C LEU A 118 2.24 8.42 -7.08
N MET A 119 2.10 9.72 -6.79
CA MET A 119 1.16 10.22 -5.80
C MET A 119 -0.30 9.90 -6.17
N MET A 120 -0.66 10.09 -7.44
CA MET A 120 -1.99 9.74 -7.94
C MET A 120 -2.24 8.22 -7.93
N ALA A 121 -1.21 7.40 -8.14
CA ALA A 121 -1.35 5.94 -8.07
C ALA A 121 -1.70 5.43 -6.67
N VAL A 122 -1.23 6.10 -5.61
CA VAL A 122 -1.52 5.72 -4.21
C VAL A 122 -2.66 6.51 -3.58
N LYS A 123 -3.18 7.54 -4.26
CA LYS A 123 -4.23 8.44 -3.78
C LYS A 123 -5.40 7.68 -3.15
N ASP A 124 -5.95 6.70 -3.84
CA ASP A 124 -7.14 5.98 -3.35
C ASP A 124 -6.86 5.16 -2.09
N SER A 125 -5.63 4.64 -1.96
CA SER A 125 -5.21 3.91 -0.76
C SER A 125 -5.08 4.86 0.44
N ILE A 126 -4.55 6.07 0.20
CA ILE A 126 -4.45 7.11 1.22
C ILE A 126 -5.84 7.58 1.63
N VAL A 127 -6.74 7.84 0.66
CA VAL A 127 -8.13 8.24 0.93
C VAL A 127 -8.87 7.19 1.75
N GLN A 128 -8.74 5.90 1.41
CA GLN A 128 -9.36 4.82 2.18
C GLN A 128 -8.80 4.73 3.60
N GLY A 129 -7.47 4.80 3.75
CA GLY A 129 -6.83 4.82 5.07
C GLY A 129 -7.26 6.03 5.90
N PHE A 130 -7.39 7.19 5.28
CA PHE A 130 -7.90 8.41 5.90
C PHE A 130 -9.35 8.28 6.35
N GLN A 131 -10.25 7.81 5.47
CA GLN A 131 -11.67 7.63 5.79
C GLN A 131 -11.87 6.62 6.93
N TRP A 132 -11.10 5.53 6.91
CA TRP A 132 -11.13 4.55 7.99
C TRP A 132 -10.59 5.14 9.30
N GLY A 133 -9.42 5.77 9.26
CA GLY A 133 -8.82 6.40 10.43
C GLY A 133 -9.67 7.54 11.01
N ALA A 134 -10.39 8.29 10.18
CA ALA A 134 -11.32 9.32 10.62
C ALA A 134 -12.62 8.74 11.21
N ARG A 135 -12.97 7.49 10.89
CA ARG A 135 -14.15 6.82 11.45
C ARG A 135 -13.88 6.28 12.84
N GLU A 136 -12.69 5.72 13.03
CA GLU A 136 -12.27 5.18 14.32
C GLU A 136 -11.74 6.29 15.22
N GLY A 137 -10.84 7.17 14.77
CA GLY A 137 -10.29 8.22 15.64
C GLY A 137 -9.29 7.69 16.68
N PRO A 138 -8.23 8.44 17.00
CA PRO A 138 -7.12 7.93 17.82
C PRO A 138 -7.30 7.99 19.35
N LEU A 139 -8.21 8.78 19.91
CA LEU A 139 -8.31 8.98 21.36
C LEU A 139 -9.19 7.94 22.04
N CYS A 140 -10.39 7.71 21.50
CA CYS A 140 -11.45 6.94 22.14
C CYS A 140 -12.14 5.94 21.19
N ASP A 141 -11.57 5.68 20.01
CA ASP A 141 -12.24 4.95 18.92
C ASP A 141 -13.60 5.58 18.54
N GLU A 142 -13.66 6.92 18.56
CA GLU A 142 -14.80 7.72 18.10
C GLU A 142 -14.48 8.64 16.91
N PRO A 143 -15.47 8.94 16.05
CA PRO A 143 -15.22 9.62 14.78
C PRO A 143 -14.60 11.02 14.96
N ILE A 144 -13.66 11.33 14.08
CA ILE A 144 -13.02 12.64 14.00
C ILE A 144 -13.98 13.64 13.35
N ARG A 145 -14.00 14.88 13.83
CA ARG A 145 -14.82 15.98 13.33
C ARG A 145 -14.02 17.29 13.28
N ASN A 146 -14.28 18.09 12.26
CA ASN A 146 -13.77 19.45 12.11
C ASN A 146 -12.25 19.51 11.93
N VAL A 147 -11.66 18.53 11.24
CA VAL A 147 -10.21 18.44 11.02
C VAL A 147 -9.84 18.48 9.54
N LYS A 148 -8.82 19.26 9.23
CA LYS A 148 -8.18 19.39 7.92
C LYS A 148 -6.83 18.70 7.95
N PHE A 149 -6.68 17.63 7.19
CA PHE A 149 -5.43 16.91 7.04
C PHE A 149 -4.74 17.37 5.75
N LYS A 150 -3.52 17.89 5.88
CA LYS A 150 -2.69 18.27 4.72
C LYS A 150 -1.52 17.30 4.59
N ILE A 151 -1.37 16.72 3.41
CA ILE A 151 -0.20 15.94 3.04
C ILE A 151 0.88 16.92 2.60
N VAL A 152 2.02 16.93 3.31
CA VAL A 152 3.10 17.90 3.08
C VAL A 152 4.21 17.29 2.24
N ASP A 153 4.54 16.02 2.47
CA ASP A 153 5.59 15.29 1.75
C ASP A 153 5.18 13.82 1.64
N ALA A 154 5.51 13.20 0.50
CA ALA A 154 5.27 11.80 0.25
C ALA A 154 6.42 11.21 -0.58
N ARG A 155 7.13 10.23 0.01
CA ARG A 155 8.07 9.39 -0.73
C ARG A 155 7.39 8.08 -1.02
N ILE A 156 7.16 7.80 -2.30
CA ILE A 156 6.49 6.59 -2.75
C ILE A 156 7.48 5.80 -3.60
N ALA A 157 7.63 4.53 -3.29
CA ALA A 157 8.46 3.63 -4.07
C ALA A 157 7.85 3.43 -5.46
N PRO A 158 8.64 3.56 -6.54
CA PRO A 158 8.17 3.23 -7.88
C PRO A 158 8.00 1.71 -8.06
N GLU A 159 8.59 0.87 -7.20
CA GLU A 159 8.52 -0.59 -7.32
C GLU A 159 7.38 -1.19 -6.48
N PRO A 160 6.33 -1.74 -7.12
CA PRO A 160 5.08 -2.07 -6.45
C PRO A 160 5.05 -3.44 -5.75
N LEU A 161 5.99 -4.36 -6.05
CA LEU A 161 5.94 -5.72 -5.51
C LEU A 161 7.30 -6.17 -4.95
N MET A 162 7.27 -6.68 -3.72
CA MET A 162 8.42 -7.29 -3.08
C MET A 162 8.12 -8.74 -2.74
N GLU A 163 9.13 -9.60 -2.88
CA GLU A 163 9.11 -10.97 -2.41
C GLU A 163 9.94 -11.09 -1.12
N PRO A 164 9.52 -11.94 -0.17
CA PRO A 164 10.34 -12.25 0.98
C PRO A 164 11.50 -13.15 0.54
N VAL A 165 12.67 -12.93 1.12
CA VAL A 165 13.90 -13.67 0.84
C VAL A 165 14.41 -14.32 2.12
N TYR A 166 14.73 -15.61 2.02
CA TYR A 166 15.43 -16.34 3.07
C TYR A 166 16.93 -16.16 2.96
N TYR A 167 17.57 -15.96 4.10
CA TYR A 167 18.97 -16.26 4.28
C TYR A 167 19.09 -17.76 4.59
N VAL A 168 19.84 -18.45 3.74
CA VAL A 168 20.03 -19.89 3.77
C VAL A 168 21.48 -20.18 4.11
N GLU A 169 21.69 -20.94 5.18
CA GLU A 169 22.99 -21.46 5.57
C GLU A 169 23.04 -22.97 5.29
N ILE A 170 23.98 -23.38 4.45
CA ILE A 170 24.10 -24.75 3.97
C ILE A 170 25.43 -25.33 4.42
N GLN A 171 25.38 -26.42 5.18
CA GLN A 171 26.56 -27.17 5.59
C GLN A 171 26.73 -28.39 4.69
N THR A 172 27.91 -28.56 4.10
CA THR A 172 28.19 -29.66 3.15
C THR A 172 29.67 -30.00 3.09
N PRO A 173 30.09 -31.21 2.66
CA PRO A 173 31.46 -31.47 2.27
C PRO A 173 31.88 -30.67 1.02
N ILE A 174 33.18 -30.44 0.84
CA ILE A 174 33.72 -29.66 -0.30
C ILE A 174 33.32 -30.23 -1.67
N ASP A 175 33.22 -31.55 -1.79
CA ASP A 175 32.91 -32.24 -3.06
C ASP A 175 31.51 -31.93 -3.59
N CYS A 176 30.59 -31.55 -2.70
CA CYS A 176 29.18 -31.28 -3.01
C CYS A 176 28.88 -29.80 -3.28
N VAL A 177 29.85 -28.90 -3.07
CA VAL A 177 29.66 -27.45 -3.20
C VAL A 177 29.16 -27.08 -4.60
N THR A 178 29.75 -27.63 -5.66
CA THR A 178 29.34 -27.38 -7.06
C THR A 178 27.88 -27.78 -7.34
N ALA A 179 27.40 -28.87 -6.72
CA ALA A 179 26.02 -29.29 -6.84
C ALA A 179 25.06 -28.26 -6.20
N ILE A 180 25.46 -27.67 -5.07
CA ILE A 180 24.68 -26.64 -4.36
C ILE A 180 24.54 -25.38 -5.22
N TYR A 181 25.62 -24.89 -5.83
CA TYR A 181 25.55 -23.75 -6.76
C TYR A 181 24.57 -24.02 -7.91
N THR A 182 24.54 -25.26 -8.42
CA THR A 182 23.62 -25.65 -9.49
C THR A 182 22.17 -25.63 -9.02
N VAL A 183 21.87 -26.18 -7.83
CA VAL A 183 20.51 -26.20 -7.27
C VAL A 183 20.02 -24.79 -6.94
N LEU A 184 20.88 -23.95 -6.33
CA LEU A 184 20.56 -22.56 -6.02
C LEU A 184 20.32 -21.73 -7.28
N SER A 185 21.16 -21.88 -8.30
CA SER A 185 21.02 -21.13 -9.56
C SER A 185 19.71 -21.43 -10.30
N ARG A 186 19.21 -22.67 -10.21
CA ARG A 186 17.91 -23.05 -10.77
C ARG A 186 16.72 -22.38 -10.08
N ARG A 187 16.89 -21.97 -8.81
CA ARG A 187 15.85 -21.45 -7.91
C ARG A 187 16.05 -19.96 -7.61
N ARG A 188 16.71 -19.21 -8.51
CA ARG A 188 17.01 -17.78 -8.36
C ARG A 188 17.79 -17.45 -7.07
N GLY A 189 18.51 -18.43 -6.51
CA GLY A 189 19.33 -18.26 -5.33
C GLY A 189 20.67 -17.59 -5.68
N HIS A 190 21.11 -16.66 -4.85
CA HIS A 190 22.40 -15.98 -4.99
C HIS A 190 23.31 -16.35 -3.82
N VAL A 191 24.49 -16.88 -4.12
CA VAL A 191 25.47 -17.25 -3.08
C VAL A 191 26.26 -16.01 -2.68
N THR A 192 26.23 -15.70 -1.39
CA THR A 192 26.91 -14.53 -0.80
C THR A 192 28.35 -14.87 -0.44
N SER A 193 28.56 -16.03 0.19
CA SER A 193 29.89 -16.48 0.60
C SER A 193 29.93 -17.98 0.86
N ASP A 194 31.01 -18.63 0.46
CA ASP A 194 31.37 -19.99 0.86
C ASP A 194 32.65 -19.94 1.72
N VAL A 195 32.60 -20.53 2.91
CA VAL A 195 33.73 -20.52 3.85
C VAL A 195 33.95 -21.94 4.38
N PRO A 196 35.20 -22.45 4.38
CA PRO A 196 35.52 -23.70 5.06
C PRO A 196 35.34 -23.54 6.57
N GLN A 197 34.67 -24.49 7.22
CA GLN A 197 34.50 -24.47 8.67
C GLN A 197 35.81 -24.88 9.36
N PRO A 198 36.42 -24.04 10.21
CA PRO A 198 37.66 -24.41 10.88
C PRO A 198 37.48 -25.61 11.81
N GLY A 199 38.33 -26.62 11.67
CA GLY A 199 38.32 -27.81 12.53
C GLY A 199 37.40 -28.95 12.08
N THR A 200 36.65 -28.79 10.98
CA THR A 200 35.86 -29.86 10.36
C THR A 200 36.08 -29.90 8.85
N PRO A 201 35.84 -31.03 8.16
CA PRO A 201 35.89 -31.10 6.70
C PRO A 201 34.66 -30.49 6.00
N ALA A 202 33.84 -29.73 6.74
CA ALA A 202 32.62 -29.13 6.23
C ALA A 202 32.86 -27.71 5.68
N TYR A 203 32.12 -27.37 4.64
CA TYR A 203 31.97 -26.05 4.08
C TYR A 203 30.62 -25.48 4.45
N ILE A 204 30.59 -24.18 4.75
CA ILE A 204 29.38 -23.43 5.00
C ILE A 204 29.16 -22.49 3.81
N VAL A 205 28.07 -22.71 3.08
CA VAL A 205 27.63 -21.87 1.97
C VAL A 205 26.46 -21.02 2.45
N LYS A 206 26.63 -19.71 2.36
CA LYS A 206 25.63 -18.71 2.74
C LYS A 206 25.03 -18.12 1.48
N ALA A 207 23.71 -18.17 1.36
CA ALA A 207 23.00 -17.74 0.16
C ALA A 207 21.68 -17.04 0.49
N PHE A 208 21.21 -16.24 -0.45
CA PHE A 208 19.86 -15.69 -0.45
C PHE A 208 18.97 -16.49 -1.40
N LEU A 209 17.76 -16.84 -0.96
CA LEU A 209 16.80 -17.62 -1.73
C LEU A 209 15.39 -17.01 -1.58
N PRO A 210 14.70 -16.63 -2.67
CA PRO A 210 13.31 -16.19 -2.59
C PRO A 210 12.42 -17.28 -1.98
N VAL A 211 11.52 -16.91 -1.06
CA VAL A 211 10.68 -17.88 -0.33
C VAL A 211 9.78 -18.70 -1.25
N ILE A 212 9.31 -18.11 -2.36
CA ILE A 212 8.50 -18.84 -3.34
C ILE A 212 9.30 -19.97 -4.03
N GLU A 213 10.61 -19.82 -4.12
CA GLU A 213 11.53 -20.80 -4.70
C GLU A 213 12.11 -21.75 -3.63
N SER A 214 11.83 -21.54 -2.34
CA SER A 214 12.33 -22.42 -1.28
C SER A 214 11.51 -23.70 -1.11
N PHE A 215 10.31 -23.78 -1.68
CA PHE A 215 9.45 -24.97 -1.57
C PHE A 215 10.11 -26.18 -2.26
N GLY A 216 10.44 -27.21 -1.46
CA GLY A 216 11.16 -28.40 -1.94
C GLY A 216 12.67 -28.20 -2.12
N PHE A 217 13.22 -27.05 -1.76
CA PHE A 217 14.66 -26.77 -1.89
C PHE A 217 15.51 -27.75 -1.06
N GLU A 218 15.14 -27.99 0.19
CA GLU A 218 15.86 -28.94 1.07
C GLU A 218 15.89 -30.35 0.48
N THR A 219 14.76 -30.83 -0.06
CA THR A 219 14.65 -32.16 -0.67
C THR A 219 15.55 -32.28 -1.89
N ASP A 220 15.55 -31.28 -2.78
CA ASP A 220 16.40 -31.25 -3.96
C ASP A 220 17.89 -31.21 -3.59
N LEU A 221 18.23 -30.40 -2.59
CA LEU A 221 19.58 -30.27 -2.07
C LEU A 221 20.10 -31.61 -1.57
N ARG A 222 19.30 -32.31 -0.76
CA ARG A 222 19.64 -33.65 -0.23
C ARG A 222 19.67 -34.70 -1.34
N TYR A 223 18.78 -34.63 -2.32
CA TYR A 223 18.81 -35.56 -3.46
C TYR A 223 20.10 -35.43 -4.27
N HIS A 224 20.48 -34.20 -4.63
CA HIS A 224 21.68 -33.93 -5.44
C HIS A 224 23.00 -34.13 -4.69
N THR A 225 22.96 -34.12 -3.35
CA THR A 225 24.15 -34.35 -2.49
C THR A 225 24.10 -35.69 -1.77
N GLN A 226 23.21 -36.61 -2.16
CA GLN A 226 23.03 -37.93 -1.53
C GLN A 226 22.82 -37.86 -0.01
N GLY A 227 22.17 -36.79 0.46
CA GLY A 227 21.87 -36.54 1.86
C GLY A 227 23.01 -35.93 2.67
N GLN A 228 24.13 -35.58 2.03
CA GLN A 228 25.32 -35.03 2.71
C GLN A 228 25.19 -33.54 3.04
N ALA A 229 24.40 -32.77 2.28
CA ALA A 229 24.16 -31.36 2.58
C ALA A 229 22.92 -31.17 3.45
N PHE A 230 23.01 -30.21 4.37
CA PHE A 230 21.90 -29.78 5.23
C PHE A 230 21.77 -28.26 5.16
N CYS A 231 20.54 -27.76 5.09
CA CYS A 231 20.27 -26.33 5.01
C CYS A 231 19.35 -25.85 6.14
N LEU A 232 19.63 -24.66 6.64
CA LEU A 232 18.74 -23.89 7.51
C LEU A 232 18.32 -22.62 6.77
N SER A 233 17.02 -22.34 6.74
CA SER A 233 16.47 -21.15 6.10
C SER A 233 15.80 -20.27 7.14
N VAL A 234 16.18 -18.99 7.18
CA VAL A 234 15.60 -17.98 8.09
C VAL A 234 15.20 -16.76 7.28
N PHE A 235 14.09 -16.11 7.64
CA PHE A 235 13.69 -14.84 7.03
C PHE A 235 14.74 -13.76 7.29
N ASP A 236 15.16 -13.06 6.22
CA ASP A 236 16.16 -11.99 6.30
C ASP A 236 15.56 -10.63 5.90
N HIS A 237 15.13 -10.48 4.65
CA HIS A 237 14.60 -9.21 4.14
C HIS A 237 13.59 -9.39 2.99
N TRP A 238 13.06 -8.26 2.51
CA TRP A 238 12.20 -8.15 1.34
C TRP A 238 13.01 -7.64 0.14
N ALA A 239 12.99 -8.36 -0.97
CA ALA A 239 13.62 -7.96 -2.22
C ALA A 239 12.55 -7.59 -3.27
N ILE A 240 12.92 -6.73 -4.22
CA ILE A 240 12.01 -6.32 -5.30
C ILE A 240 11.81 -7.50 -6.26
N VAL A 241 10.56 -7.81 -6.59
CA VAL A 241 10.27 -8.81 -7.62
C VAL A 241 10.67 -8.24 -8.98
N PRO A 242 11.44 -8.95 -9.81
CA PRO A 242 11.78 -8.47 -11.14
C PRO A 242 10.52 -8.37 -12.02
N GLY A 243 10.43 -7.28 -12.77
CA GLY A 243 9.31 -7.01 -13.68
C GLY A 243 8.34 -5.95 -13.19
N ASP A 244 7.43 -5.58 -14.08
CA ASP A 244 6.33 -4.66 -13.78
C ASP A 244 5.03 -5.46 -13.59
N PRO A 245 4.33 -5.36 -12.45
CA PRO A 245 3.05 -6.04 -12.28
C PRO A 245 1.89 -5.39 -13.05
N LEU A 246 2.03 -4.14 -13.50
CA LEU A 246 0.97 -3.43 -14.23
C LEU A 246 1.05 -3.61 -15.74
N ASP A 247 2.11 -4.22 -16.26
CA ASP A 247 2.28 -4.45 -17.68
C ASP A 247 1.24 -5.44 -18.22
N LYS A 248 0.34 -4.92 -19.06
CA LYS A 248 -0.74 -5.69 -19.73
C LYS A 248 -0.29 -6.36 -21.02
N ALA A 249 0.86 -5.97 -21.58
CA ALA A 249 1.40 -6.59 -22.79
C ALA A 249 1.81 -8.05 -22.52
N ILE A 250 2.17 -8.35 -21.27
CA ILE A 250 2.56 -9.68 -20.82
C ILE A 250 1.33 -10.59 -20.71
N GLN A 251 1.21 -11.53 -21.65
CA GLN A 251 0.22 -12.60 -21.58
C GLN A 251 0.78 -13.79 -20.79
N LEU A 252 0.18 -14.06 -19.63
CA LEU A 252 0.55 -15.18 -18.77
C LEU A 252 -0.14 -16.46 -19.25
N ARG A 253 0.64 -17.50 -19.53
CA ARG A 253 0.12 -18.84 -19.85
C ARG A 253 -0.25 -19.58 -18.56
N PRO A 254 -1.46 -20.16 -18.45
CA PRO A 254 -1.82 -20.97 -17.30
C PRO A 254 -0.89 -22.18 -17.13
N LEU A 255 -0.57 -22.52 -15.87
CA LEU A 255 0.23 -23.71 -15.49
C LEU A 255 1.69 -23.72 -15.94
N GLU A 256 2.18 -22.66 -16.59
CA GLU A 256 3.59 -22.49 -16.91
C GLU A 256 4.24 -21.45 -15.99
N PRO A 257 5.50 -21.65 -15.56
CA PRO A 257 6.25 -20.62 -14.84
C PRO A 257 6.56 -19.44 -15.76
N ALA A 258 6.37 -18.19 -15.31
CA ALA A 258 6.76 -17.04 -16.11
C ALA A 258 8.28 -16.84 -16.10
N PRO A 259 8.84 -16.21 -17.16
CA PRO A 259 10.21 -15.73 -17.14
C PRO A 259 10.47 -14.74 -16.00
N ILE A 260 11.73 -14.62 -15.57
CA ILE A 260 12.15 -13.78 -14.42
C ILE A 260 11.63 -12.34 -14.55
N GLN A 261 11.69 -11.76 -15.76
CA GLN A 261 11.26 -10.38 -16.02
C GLN A 261 9.75 -10.16 -15.87
N HIS A 262 8.94 -11.21 -15.84
CA HIS A 262 7.48 -11.14 -15.82
C HIS A 262 6.88 -11.66 -14.49
N LEU A 263 7.73 -12.01 -13.52
CA LEU A 263 7.31 -12.60 -12.25
C LEU A 263 6.39 -11.67 -11.45
N ALA A 264 6.67 -10.36 -11.46
CA ALA A 264 5.83 -9.40 -10.75
C ALA A 264 4.38 -9.44 -11.24
N ARG A 265 4.16 -9.51 -12.56
CA ARG A 265 2.84 -9.64 -13.18
C ARG A 265 2.17 -10.96 -12.82
N GLU A 266 2.92 -12.06 -12.88
CA GLU A 266 2.41 -13.38 -12.53
C GLU A 266 1.92 -13.44 -11.08
N PHE A 267 2.76 -12.99 -10.14
CA PHE A 267 2.43 -12.98 -8.72
C PHE A 267 1.25 -12.07 -8.41
N MET A 268 1.16 -10.90 -9.05
CA MET A 268 0.04 -9.99 -8.89
C MET A 268 -1.27 -10.64 -9.35
N VAL A 269 -1.34 -11.12 -10.59
CA VAL A 269 -2.57 -11.68 -11.18
C VAL A 269 -3.03 -12.92 -10.42
N LYS A 270 -2.11 -13.85 -10.09
CA LYS A 270 -2.45 -15.06 -9.31
C LYS A 270 -2.96 -14.71 -7.91
N THR A 271 -2.32 -13.75 -7.23
CA THR A 271 -2.77 -13.32 -5.89
C THR A 271 -4.14 -12.65 -5.94
N ARG A 272 -4.41 -11.83 -6.97
CA ARG A 272 -5.71 -11.16 -7.15
C ARG A 272 -6.83 -12.17 -7.45
N ARG A 273 -6.59 -13.12 -8.36
CA ARG A 273 -7.53 -14.23 -8.64
C ARG A 273 -7.85 -15.02 -7.36
N ARG A 274 -6.84 -15.37 -6.56
CA ARG A 274 -7.03 -16.07 -5.28
C ARG A 274 -7.89 -15.27 -4.28
N LYS A 275 -7.75 -13.94 -4.27
CA LYS A 275 -8.53 -13.02 -3.43
C LYS A 275 -9.92 -12.69 -4.01
N GLY A 276 -10.30 -13.26 -5.16
CA GLY A 276 -11.58 -12.96 -5.83
C GLY A 276 -11.64 -11.56 -6.45
N MET A 277 -10.48 -10.92 -6.68
CA MET A 277 -10.40 -9.59 -7.31
C MET A 277 -10.25 -9.72 -8.83
N SER A 278 -10.62 -8.66 -9.57
CA SER A 278 -10.38 -8.60 -11.01
C SER A 278 -8.88 -8.65 -11.32
N GLU A 279 -8.52 -9.34 -12.41
CA GLU A 279 -7.13 -9.60 -12.80
C GLU A 279 -6.34 -8.31 -13.03
N ASP A 280 -6.95 -7.38 -13.75
CA ASP A 280 -6.39 -6.06 -13.94
C ASP A 280 -6.74 -5.13 -12.79
N VAL A 281 -5.73 -4.32 -12.44
CA VAL A 281 -5.93 -3.03 -11.77
C VAL A 281 -6.38 -2.06 -12.85
N SER A 282 -7.68 -2.09 -13.18
CA SER A 282 -8.24 -1.10 -14.08
C SER A 282 -8.28 0.22 -13.33
N GLY A 283 -7.49 1.21 -13.75
CA GLY A 283 -7.69 2.59 -13.32
C GLY A 283 -9.15 3.02 -13.50
N ASN A 284 -9.82 2.55 -14.55
CA ASN A 284 -11.25 2.80 -14.83
C ASN A 284 -12.22 2.34 -13.72
N LYS A 285 -11.80 1.47 -12.79
CA LYS A 285 -12.63 1.11 -11.63
C LYS A 285 -12.65 2.22 -10.57
N PHE A 286 -11.73 3.18 -10.68
CA PHE A 286 -11.42 4.20 -9.69
C PHE A 286 -11.32 5.62 -10.28
N PHE A 287 -11.32 5.76 -11.61
CA PHE A 287 -11.30 7.04 -12.34
C PHE A 287 -12.60 7.24 -13.14
N ASP A 288 -13.11 8.47 -13.19
CA ASP A 288 -14.19 8.87 -14.10
C ASP A 288 -13.69 8.93 -15.56
N GLU A 289 -14.56 8.60 -16.53
CA GLU A 289 -14.23 8.56 -17.96
C GLU A 289 -13.62 9.87 -18.49
N ALA A 290 -14.02 11.01 -17.93
CA ALA A 290 -13.49 12.33 -18.30
C ALA A 290 -11.99 12.50 -17.95
N MET A 291 -11.54 11.91 -16.82
CA MET A 291 -10.16 12.03 -16.34
C MET A 291 -9.19 11.14 -17.12
N MET A 292 -9.68 10.02 -17.65
CA MET A 292 -8.91 9.11 -18.50
C MET A 292 -8.57 9.71 -19.87
N VAL A 293 -9.44 10.56 -20.41
CA VAL A 293 -9.21 11.25 -21.69
C VAL A 293 -8.11 12.31 -21.54
N GLU A 294 -8.08 13.04 -20.42
CA GLU A 294 -7.05 14.05 -20.15
C GLU A 294 -5.65 13.43 -19.96
N LEU A 295 -5.56 12.29 -19.25
CA LEU A 295 -4.30 11.55 -19.05
C LEU A 295 -3.76 10.94 -20.36
N ALA A 296 -4.65 10.45 -21.23
CA ALA A 296 -4.26 9.92 -22.54
C ALA A 296 -3.73 11.03 -23.47
N GLN A 297 -4.31 12.23 -23.42
CA GLN A 297 -3.85 13.39 -24.19
C GLN A 297 -2.46 13.86 -23.73
N GLN A 298 -2.21 13.90 -22.42
CA GLN A 298 -0.90 14.28 -21.87
C GLN A 298 0.22 13.30 -22.21
N THR A 299 -0.10 12.00 -22.35
CA THR A 299 0.88 10.99 -22.73
C THR A 299 1.19 11.02 -24.24
N GLY A 300 0.23 11.41 -25.07
CA GLY A 300 0.41 11.61 -26.52
C GLY A 300 1.29 12.81 -26.87
N ASP A 301 1.17 13.91 -26.13
CA ASP A 301 2.00 15.12 -26.34
C ASP A 301 3.48 14.89 -26.00
N LEU A 302 3.79 14.03 -25.03
CA LEU A 302 5.17 13.64 -24.70
C LEU A 302 5.85 12.84 -25.82
N HIS A 303 5.09 12.09 -26.62
CA HIS A 303 5.64 11.33 -27.75
C HIS A 303 5.86 12.20 -28.99
N LEU A 304 5.07 13.27 -29.15
CA LEU A 304 5.21 14.26 -30.23
C LEU A 304 6.29 15.31 -29.95
N GLN A 305 6.72 15.50 -28.70
CA GLN A 305 7.84 16.38 -28.34
C GLN A 305 9.23 15.69 -28.43
N MET A 306 9.27 14.38 -28.74
CA MET A 306 10.51 13.60 -28.86
C MET A 306 10.82 13.15 -30.31
N ILE A 307 10.12 13.69 -31.31
CA ILE A 307 10.45 13.60 -32.74
C ILE A 307 10.72 15.01 -33.25
#